data_AF-A0A949Q9V8-F1
#
_entry.id   AF-A0A949Q9V8-F1
#
_cell.length_a   1.000
_cell.length_b   1.000
_cell.length_c   1.000
_cell.angle_alpha   90.00
_cell.angle_beta   90.00
_cell.angle_gamma   90.00
#
_symmetry.space_group_name_H-M   'P 1'
#
loop_
_entity.id
_entity.type
_entity.pdbx_description
1 polymer ?
#
loop_
_entity_poly.entity_id
_entity_poly.type
_entity_poly.pdbx_seq_one_letter_code
_entity_poly.pdbx_strand_id
1 'polypeptide(L)' 'MSAIVLLDTSVYLNILDVPGYNQDREEILDEFLHRIEDNDLFFLPMATIWETGNHISTLPNGRLILIWQDMTQA' A
#
# COMPACT_ATOMS: atom_id res chain seq x y z
N MET A 1 -5.74 -19.16 14.34
CA MET A 1 -6.92 -19.15 13.45
C MET A 1 -6.68 -17.96 12.55
N SER A 2 -6.48 -18.17 11.25
CA SER A 2 -6.09 -17.08 10.35
C SER A 2 -7.22 -16.05 10.27
N ALA A 3 -6.88 -14.78 10.46
CA ALA A 3 -7.80 -13.67 10.34
C ALA A 3 -7.89 -13.20 8.89
N ILE A 4 -8.96 -12.48 8.58
CA ILE A 4 -9.05 -11.69 7.36
C ILE A 4 -8.72 -10.24 7.74
N VAL A 5 -7.65 -9.72 7.16
CA VAL A 5 -7.12 -8.39 7.45
C VAL A 5 -7.52 -7.48 6.30
N LEU A 6 -8.42 -6.54 6.57
CA LEU A 6 -8.81 -5.54 5.58
C LEU A 6 -7.79 -4.42 5.53
N LEU A 7 -7.32 -4.11 4.32
CA LEU A 7 -6.42 -2.99 4.09
C LEU A 7 -7.20 -1.71 3.82
N ASP A 8 -7.00 -0.74 4.70
CA ASP A 8 -7.48 0.63 4.52
C ASP A 8 -6.51 1.44 3.63
N THR A 9 -7.01 2.54 3.08
CA THR A 9 -6.26 3.49 2.24
C THR A 9 -5.02 4.02 2.96
N SER A 10 -5.15 4.44 4.22
CA SER A 10 -4.02 4.96 4.99
C SER A 10 -2.89 3.93 5.17
N VAL A 11 -3.26 2.68 5.49
CA VAL A 11 -2.33 1.57 5.63
C VAL A 11 -1.64 1.27 4.30
N TYR A 12 -2.41 1.23 3.21
CA TYR A 12 -1.88 0.90 1.89
C TYR A 12 -0.96 2.00 1.34
N LEU A 13 -1.25 3.28 1.61
CA LEU A 13 -0.36 4.40 1.28
C LEU A 13 0.99 4.30 2.00
N ASN A 14 0.99 3.90 3.27
CA ASN A 14 2.20 3.64 4.03
C ASN A 14 3.00 2.45 3.45
N ILE A 15 2.33 1.35 3.08
CA ILE A 15 2.97 0.17 2.45
C ILE A 15 3.61 0.53 1.10
N LEU A 16 2.92 1.33 0.29
CA LEU A 16 3.40 1.78 -1.03
C LEU A 16 4.45 2.90 -0.98
N ASP A 17 4.77 3.41 0.20
CA ASP A 17 5.73 4.49 0.41
C ASP A 17 5.32 5.79 -0.30
N VAL A 18 4.03 6.15 -0.22
CA VAL A 18 3.52 7.34 -0.92
C VAL A 18 3.95 8.61 -0.17
N PRO A 19 4.68 9.54 -0.84
CA PRO A 19 5.18 10.74 -0.19
C PRO A 19 4.07 11.58 0.45
N GLY A 20 4.24 11.94 1.72
CA GLY A 20 3.27 12.73 2.48
C GLY A 20 2.11 11.92 3.07
N TYR A 21 2.08 10.60 2.84
CA TYR A 21 1.08 9.67 3.37
C TYR A 21 1.70 8.39 3.98
N ASN A 22 3.00 8.44 4.29
CA ASN A 22 3.81 7.32 4.75
C ASN A 22 4.45 7.55 6.14
N GLN A 23 3.81 8.36 6.99
CA GLN A 23 4.34 8.78 8.30
C GLN A 23 4.54 7.62 9.29
N ASP A 24 3.72 6.60 9.18
CA ASP A 24 3.64 5.47 10.12
C ASP A 24 4.21 4.19 9.48
N ARG A 25 5.02 4.33 8.43
CA ARG A 25 5.47 3.23 7.57
C ARG A 25 6.21 2.14 8.34
N GLU A 26 7.11 2.51 9.25
CA GLU A 26 7.88 1.52 10.02
C GLU A 26 6.96 0.64 10.87
N GLU A 27 6.07 1.25 11.66
CA GLU A 27 5.09 0.55 12.49
C GLU A 27 4.16 -0.34 11.65
N ILE A 28 3.66 0.20 10.53
CA ILE A 28 2.76 -0.54 9.64
C ILE A 28 3.47 -1.73 9.00
N LEU A 29 4.72 -1.60 8.57
CA LEU A 29 5.47 -2.70 7.97
C LEU A 29 5.78 -3.80 9.00
N ASP A 30 6.12 -3.43 10.24
CA ASP A 30 6.36 -4.38 11.32
C ASP A 30 5.08 -5.19 11.64
N GLU A 31 3.93 -4.52 11.76
CA GLU A 31 2.64 -5.19 11.97
C GLU A 31 2.24 -6.06 10.76
N PHE A 32 2.50 -5.57 9.54
CA PHE A 32 2.21 -6.31 8.31
C PHE A 32 3.03 -7.60 8.23
N LEU A 33 4.32 -7.55 8.59
CA LEU A 33 5.19 -8.73 8.67
C LEU A 33 4.69 -9.73 9.72
N HIS A 34 4.32 -9.25 10.91
CA HIS A 34 3.78 -10.11 11.95
C HIS A 34 2.52 -10.87 11.48
N ARG A 35 1.63 -10.20 10.76
CA ARG A 35 0.42 -10.83 10.20
C ARG A 35 0.70 -11.82 9.06
N ILE A 36 1.75 -11.59 8.28
CA ILE A 36 2.23 -12.57 7.28
C ILE A 36 2.70 -13.85 8.00
N GLU A 37 3.47 -13.71 9.08
CA GLU A 37 3.94 -14.85 9.88
C GLU A 37 2.78 -15.65 10.50
N ASP A 38 1.72 -14.96 10.92
CA ASP A 38 0.49 -15.56 11.45
C ASP A 38 -0.39 -16.23 10.36
N ASN A 39 0.02 -16.19 9.09
CA ASN A 39 -0.72 -16.69 7.93
C ASN A 39 -2.12 -16.07 7.79
N ASP A 40 -2.24 -14.78 8.11
CA ASP A 40 -3.47 -14.03 7.89
C ASP A 40 -3.73 -13.79 6.40
N LEU A 41 -5.01 -13.71 6.03
CA LEU A 41 -5.43 -13.39 4.67
C LEU A 41 -5.66 -11.89 4.52
N PHE A 42 -4.87 -11.24 3.68
CA PHE A 42 -5.06 -9.83 3.37
C PHE A 42 -6.15 -9.66 2.31
N PHE A 43 -7.16 -8.85 2.64
CA PHE A 43 -8.18 -8.41 1.72
C PHE A 43 -7.94 -6.95 1.37
N LEU A 44 -7.68 -6.66 0.10
CA LEU A 44 -7.55 -5.31 -0.42
C LEU A 44 -8.89 -4.90 -1.08
N PRO A 45 -9.71 -4.06 -0.42
CA PRO A 45 -10.97 -3.61 -0.98
C PRO A 45 -10.75 -2.78 -2.25
N MET A 46 -11.71 -2.86 -3.18
CA MET A 46 -11.68 -2.02 -4.38
C MET A 46 -11.72 -0.51 -4.05
N ALA A 47 -12.46 -0.10 -3.02
CA ALA A 47 -12.48 1.30 -2.58
C ALA A 47 -11.06 1.79 -2.19
N THR A 48 -10.32 0.98 -1.42
CA THR A 48 -8.93 1.26 -1.04
C THR A 48 -8.04 1.49 -2.25
N ILE A 49 -8.19 0.67 -3.30
CA ILE A 49 -7.44 0.82 -4.56
C ILE A 49 -7.74 2.16 -5.23
N TRP A 50 -9.03 2.50 -5.33
CA TRP A 50 -9.48 3.75 -5.96
C TRP A 50 -8.97 4.99 -5.23
N GLU A 51 -9.15 5.04 -3.92
CA GLU A 51 -8.76 6.17 -3.08
C GLU A 51 -7.24 6.35 -3.04
N THR A 52 -6.49 5.25 -2.95
CA THR A 52 -5.03 5.24 -3.04
C THR A 52 -4.57 5.82 -4.38
N GLY A 53 -5.19 5.40 -5.49
CA GLY A 53 -4.93 5.94 -6.82
C GLY A 53 -5.18 7.45 -6.89
N ASN A 54 -6.28 7.93 -6.29
CA ASN A 54 -6.58 9.35 -6.22
C ASN A 54 -5.49 10.13 -5.46
N HIS A 55 -5.06 9.66 -4.30
CA HIS A 55 -3.96 10.29 -3.54
C HIS A 55 -2.66 10.37 -4.35
N ILE A 56 -2.25 9.26 -4.97
CA ILE A 56 -1.04 9.22 -5.81
C ILE A 56 -1.16 10.19 -7.00
N SER A 57 -2.33 10.28 -7.64
CA SER A 57 -2.55 11.14 -8.81
C SER A 57 -2.38 12.64 -8.52
N THR A 58 -2.56 13.05 -7.27
CA THR A 58 -2.45 14.45 -6.84
C THR A 58 -1.04 14.87 -6.43
N LEU A 59 -0.08 13.94 -6.45
CA LEU A 59 1.29 14.25 -6.08
C LEU A 59 1.94 15.20 -7.10
N PRO A 60 2.60 16.27 -6.65
CA PRO A 60 3.16 17.31 -7.52
C PRO A 60 4.31 16.81 -8.41
N ASN A 61 4.95 15.71 -8.02
CA ASN A 61 5.95 14.99 -8.78
C ASN A 61 5.30 13.78 -9.47
N GLY A 62 4.79 13.96 -10.69
CA GLY A 62 4.25 12.90 -11.56
C GLY A 62 5.23 11.76 -11.94
N ARG A 63 6.34 11.63 -11.21
CA ARG A 63 7.40 10.61 -11.34
C ARG A 63 7.07 9.31 -10.60
N LEU A 64 6.08 9.28 -9.72
CA LEU A 64 5.65 8.05 -9.03
C LEU A 64 4.90 7.05 -9.94
N ILE A 65 4.58 7.43 -11.19
CA ILE A 65 4.01 6.53 -12.21
C ILE A 65 5.08 5.61 -12.84
N LEU A 66 6.34 5.58 -12.35
CA LEU A 66 7.41 4.82 -13.01
C LEU A 66 7.67 3.40 -12.48
N ILE A 67 7.02 2.95 -11.42
CA ILE A 67 7.22 1.56 -10.93
C ILE A 67 6.60 0.52 -11.89
N TRP A 68 5.73 0.94 -12.82
CA TRP A 68 5.13 0.07 -13.85
C TRP A 68 5.82 0.12 -15.22
N GLN A 69 6.69 1.11 -15.50
CA GLN A 69 7.38 1.19 -16.80
C GLN A 69 8.58 0.25 -16.90
N ASP A 70 9.25 -0.06 -15.78
CA ASP A 70 10.41 -0.96 -15.78
C ASP A 70 10.05 -2.45 -15.91
N MET A 71 8.79 -2.86 -15.68
CA MET A 71 8.36 -4.26 -15.81
C MET A 71 7.84 -4.65 -17.20
N THR A 72 7.83 -3.72 -18.17
CA THR A 72 7.40 -4.00 -19.57
C THR A 72 8.57 -4.05 -20.55
N GLN A 73 9.81 -4.03 -20.07
CA GLN A 73 11.04 -4.08 -20.88
C GLN A 73 11.95 -5.27 -20.56
N ALA A 74 11.39 -6.40 -20.12
CA ALA A 74 12.10 -7.69 -19.99
C ALA A 74 11.37 -8.80 -20.76
#